data_AF-A0A382RYA9-F1
#
_entry.id   AF-A0A382RYA9-F1
#
_cell.length_a   1.000
_cell.length_b   1.000
_cell.length_c   1.000
_cell.angle_alpha   90.00
_cell.angle_beta   90.00
_cell.angle_gamma   90.00
#
_symmetry.space_group_name_H-M   'P 1'
#
loop_
_entity.id
_entity.type
_entity.pdbx_description
1 polymer ?
#
loop_
_entity_poly.entity_id
_entity_poly.type
_entity_poly.pdbx_seq_one_letter_code
_entity_poly.pdbx_strand_id
1 'polypeptide(L)'
;MFHVKDNKQGYIFDPFEYLGPKRLSELKNSWAEIFRSEILPALPVESLRKYYHDKNGRPSKEMYSMLGLMILQQMHDLTDEKAVGDFMFDTRWRYALDVPGDSDREAFVSLKSLWTIRKHLTEDGLYIEMFEKATSKLAEVFKVEFDKQRLDSVHIHSNMRHLGRIALFSRTIKKFLLNLKRQHRTHYDHRISSLQELCQQK
;
A
#
# COMPACT_ATOMS: atom_id res chain seq x y z
N MET A 1 -3.32 -23.28 -17.51
CA MET A 1 -2.33 -24.05 -16.72
C MET A 1 -1.67 -23.17 -15.67
N PHE A 2 -1.52 -23.65 -14.43
CA PHE A 2 -0.83 -22.92 -13.34
C PHE A 2 0.67 -22.84 -13.64
N HIS A 3 1.27 -21.65 -13.51
CA HIS A 3 2.68 -21.42 -13.82
C HIS A 3 3.37 -20.65 -12.70
N VAL A 4 4.34 -21.31 -12.07
CA VAL A 4 5.14 -20.81 -10.95
C VAL A 4 6.59 -21.19 -11.20
N LYS A 5 7.51 -20.26 -11.00
CA LYS A 5 8.95 -20.54 -10.99
C LYS A 5 9.40 -20.88 -9.57
N ASP A 6 10.50 -21.63 -9.45
CA ASP A 6 11.18 -21.76 -8.17
C ASP A 6 12.16 -20.60 -8.00
N ASN A 7 11.71 -19.57 -7.27
CA ASN A 7 12.47 -18.34 -7.08
C ASN A 7 13.66 -18.53 -6.12
N LYS A 8 13.76 -19.67 -5.43
CA LYS A 8 14.90 -20.02 -4.57
C LYS A 8 16.03 -20.63 -5.38
N GLN A 9 15.73 -21.15 -6.56
CA GLN A 9 16.72 -21.71 -7.46
C GLN A 9 17.42 -20.59 -8.23
N GLY A 10 18.73 -20.45 -8.01
CA GLY A 10 19.55 -19.49 -8.74
C GLY A 10 19.67 -19.84 -10.23
N TYR A 11 19.88 -18.80 -11.05
CA TYR A 11 20.22 -18.97 -12.46
C TYR A 11 21.69 -19.40 -12.62
N ILE A 12 21.98 -20.22 -13.63
CA ILE A 12 23.36 -20.61 -13.98
C ILE A 12 24.17 -19.38 -14.42
N PHE A 13 23.53 -18.45 -15.12
CA PHE A 13 24.08 -17.16 -15.54
C PHE A 13 23.16 -16.04 -15.03
N ASP A 14 23.71 -14.95 -14.50
CA ASP A 14 22.89 -13.84 -13.99
C ASP A 14 22.17 -13.17 -15.18
N PRO A 15 20.82 -13.24 -15.26
CA PRO A 15 20.07 -12.70 -16.39
C PRO A 15 20.18 -11.17 -16.51
N PHE A 16 20.66 -10.48 -15.47
CA PHE A 16 20.86 -9.04 -15.45
C PHE A 16 22.31 -8.62 -15.68
N GLU A 17 23.21 -9.55 -16.01
CA GLU A 17 24.64 -9.28 -16.24
C GLU A 17 24.89 -8.28 -17.38
N TYR A 18 23.99 -8.22 -18.37
CA TYR A 18 24.03 -7.25 -19.48
C TYR A 18 24.01 -5.78 -19.02
N LEU A 19 23.59 -5.50 -17.78
CA LEU A 19 23.62 -4.16 -17.20
C LEU A 19 25.05 -3.68 -16.92
N GLY A 20 26.02 -4.60 -16.84
CA GLY A 20 27.38 -4.31 -16.44
C GLY A 20 27.52 -4.04 -14.93
N PRO A 21 28.76 -4.07 -14.40
CA PRO A 21 29.01 -4.20 -12.96
C PRO A 21 28.48 -3.02 -12.13
N LYS A 22 28.61 -1.78 -12.63
CA LYS A 22 28.18 -0.58 -11.89
C LYS A 22 26.67 -0.52 -11.72
N ARG A 23 25.90 -0.64 -12.83
CA ARG A 23 24.44 -0.58 -12.78
C ARG A 23 23.85 -1.77 -12.02
N LEU A 24 24.43 -2.95 -12.19
CA LEU A 24 24.01 -4.14 -11.45
C LEU A 24 24.26 -3.99 -9.94
N SER A 25 25.38 -3.37 -9.54
CA SER A 25 25.65 -3.06 -8.12
C SER A 25 24.61 -2.08 -7.55
N GLU A 26 24.28 -1.01 -8.27
CA GLU A 26 23.24 -0.07 -7.83
C GLU A 26 21.86 -0.75 -7.70
N LEU A 27 21.54 -1.63 -8.64
CA LEU A 27 20.30 -2.41 -8.62
C LEU A 27 20.23 -3.36 -7.42
N LYS A 28 21.33 -4.09 -7.15
CA LYS A 28 21.47 -4.99 -6.00
C LYS A 28 21.46 -4.25 -4.65
N ASN A 29 21.87 -2.99 -4.62
CA ASN A 29 21.81 -2.16 -3.42
C ASN A 29 20.48 -1.40 -3.26
N SER A 30 19.51 -1.59 -4.17
CA SER A 30 18.23 -0.90 -4.16
C SER A 30 17.14 -1.70 -3.44
N TRP A 31 15.96 -1.08 -3.29
CA TRP A 31 14.75 -1.74 -2.78
C TRP A 31 14.38 -3.00 -3.57
N ALA A 32 14.77 -3.07 -4.85
CA ALA A 32 14.42 -4.17 -5.74
C ALA A 32 15.08 -5.50 -5.32
N GLU A 33 16.29 -5.45 -4.76
CA GLU A 33 16.96 -6.65 -4.23
C GLU A 33 16.23 -7.20 -3.03
N ILE A 34 15.93 -6.35 -2.04
CA ILE A 34 15.20 -6.76 -0.84
C ILE A 34 13.85 -7.36 -1.21
N PHE A 35 13.16 -6.76 -2.19
CA PHE A 35 11.89 -7.30 -2.67
C PHE A 35 12.06 -8.68 -3.32
N ARG A 36 13.05 -8.83 -4.21
CA ARG A 36 13.32 -10.09 -4.93
C ARG A 36 13.73 -11.23 -4.01
N SER A 37 14.62 -10.97 -3.04
CA SER A 37 15.22 -12.01 -2.20
C SER A 37 14.37 -12.35 -0.97
N GLU A 38 13.71 -11.36 -0.36
CA GLU A 38 13.00 -11.57 0.91
C GLU A 38 11.49 -11.70 0.70
N ILE A 39 10.88 -10.82 -0.09
CA ILE A 39 9.42 -10.71 -0.17
C ILE A 39 8.83 -11.65 -1.20
N LEU A 40 9.38 -11.66 -2.42
CA LEU A 40 8.88 -12.45 -3.53
C LEU A 40 8.76 -13.95 -3.16
N PRO A 41 9.75 -14.62 -2.54
CA PRO A 41 9.66 -16.04 -2.23
C PRO A 41 8.67 -16.37 -1.10
N ALA A 42 8.29 -15.37 -0.29
CA ALA A 42 7.35 -15.54 0.81
C ALA A 42 5.88 -15.51 0.37
N LEU A 43 5.59 -15.09 -0.87
CA LEU A 43 4.22 -14.88 -1.32
C LEU A 43 3.41 -16.19 -1.44
N PRO A 44 2.11 -16.20 -1.08
CA PRO A 44 1.26 -17.38 -1.06
C PRO A 44 0.70 -17.75 -2.45
N VAL A 45 1.58 -17.98 -3.44
CA VAL A 45 1.15 -18.27 -4.83
C VAL A 45 0.29 -19.52 -4.95
N GLU A 46 0.53 -20.54 -4.11
CA GLU A 46 -0.20 -21.81 -4.15
C GLU A 46 -1.69 -21.65 -3.82
N SER A 47 -2.08 -20.60 -3.08
CA SER A 47 -3.49 -20.29 -2.82
C SER A 47 -4.29 -20.01 -4.10
N LEU A 48 -3.62 -19.57 -5.18
CA LEU A 48 -4.25 -19.33 -6.48
C LEU A 48 -4.36 -20.59 -7.35
N ARG A 49 -3.73 -21.71 -6.99
CA ARG A 49 -3.69 -22.92 -7.83
C ARG A 49 -5.08 -23.40 -8.23
N LYS A 50 -6.07 -23.31 -7.33
CA LYS A 50 -7.46 -23.76 -7.56
C LYS A 50 -8.15 -23.09 -8.76
N TYR A 51 -7.70 -21.91 -9.19
CA TYR A 51 -8.26 -21.21 -10.35
C TYR A 51 -7.70 -21.69 -11.69
N TYR A 52 -6.68 -22.53 -11.67
CA TYR A 52 -5.97 -22.98 -12.85
C TYR A 52 -5.94 -24.49 -12.94
N HIS A 53 -6.16 -25.01 -14.13
CA HIS A 53 -6.00 -26.43 -14.39
C HIS A 53 -4.52 -26.83 -14.32
N ASP A 54 -4.21 -28.02 -13.79
CA ASP A 54 -2.83 -28.50 -13.66
C ASP A 54 -2.06 -28.69 -14.97
N LYS A 55 -2.73 -29.17 -16.04
CA LYS A 55 -2.06 -29.60 -17.28
C LYS A 55 -2.60 -28.97 -18.55
N ASN A 56 -3.83 -28.42 -18.51
CA ASN A 56 -4.52 -27.97 -19.71
C ASN A 56 -4.54 -26.43 -19.86
N GLY A 57 -4.51 -26.01 -21.12
CA GLY A 57 -4.60 -24.60 -21.53
C GLY A 57 -3.27 -23.86 -21.50
N ARG A 58 -3.28 -22.62 -21.99
CA ARG A 58 -2.11 -21.73 -21.97
C ARG A 58 -1.61 -21.55 -20.53
N PRO A 59 -0.29 -21.57 -20.28
CA PRO A 59 0.27 -21.19 -18.99
C PRO A 59 -0.19 -19.78 -18.61
N SER A 60 -0.53 -19.59 -17.33
CA SER A 60 -0.76 -18.27 -16.78
C SER A 60 0.51 -17.43 -16.86
N LYS A 61 0.38 -16.12 -16.60
CA LYS A 61 1.56 -15.34 -16.20
C LYS A 61 2.12 -15.94 -14.90
N GLU A 62 3.42 -15.74 -14.70
CA GLU A 62 4.14 -16.29 -13.56
C GLU A 62 3.55 -15.67 -12.27
N MET A 63 3.18 -16.51 -11.30
CA MET A 63 2.33 -16.06 -10.20
C MET A 63 3.07 -15.19 -9.20
N TYR A 64 4.35 -15.45 -8.93
CA TYR A 64 5.12 -14.64 -8.00
C TYR A 64 5.24 -13.20 -8.49
N SER A 65 5.63 -13.03 -9.75
CA SER A 65 5.72 -11.72 -10.42
C SER A 65 4.36 -11.02 -10.46
N MET A 66 3.25 -11.73 -10.67
CA MET A 66 1.91 -11.13 -10.64
C MET A 66 1.47 -10.71 -9.23
N LEU A 67 1.72 -11.51 -8.20
CA LEU A 67 1.43 -11.13 -6.81
C LEU A 67 2.33 -9.98 -6.37
N GLY A 68 3.61 -10.04 -6.70
CA GLY A 68 4.57 -8.99 -6.43
C GLY A 68 4.21 -7.68 -7.12
N LEU A 69 3.77 -7.72 -8.37
CA LEU A 69 3.28 -6.55 -9.12
C LEU A 69 2.17 -5.81 -8.36
N MET A 70 1.24 -6.52 -7.72
CA MET A 70 0.18 -5.89 -6.94
C MET A 70 0.67 -5.25 -5.65
N ILE A 71 1.65 -5.87 -4.99
CA ILE A 71 2.30 -5.27 -3.81
C ILE A 71 3.05 -4.01 -4.22
N LEU A 72 3.87 -4.08 -5.27
CA LEU A 72 4.64 -2.94 -5.75
C LEU A 72 3.71 -1.81 -6.24
N GLN A 73 2.63 -2.15 -6.93
CA GLN A 73 1.59 -1.18 -7.31
C GLN A 73 1.10 -0.40 -6.10
N GLN A 74 0.74 -1.10 -5.01
CA GLN A 74 0.22 -0.46 -3.81
C GLN A 74 1.30 0.30 -3.04
N MET A 75 2.51 -0.25 -2.97
CA MET A 75 3.66 0.37 -2.30
C MET A 75 4.04 1.71 -2.94
N HIS A 76 3.88 1.83 -4.27
CA HIS A 76 4.17 3.04 -5.03
C HIS A 76 2.94 3.91 -5.33
N ASP A 77 1.76 3.55 -4.84
CA ASP A 77 0.48 4.24 -5.08
C ASP A 77 0.21 4.51 -6.58
N LEU A 78 0.34 3.44 -7.40
CA LEU A 78 0.23 3.53 -8.86
C LEU A 78 -1.13 3.10 -9.39
N THR A 79 -1.54 3.72 -10.49
CA THR A 79 -2.66 3.22 -11.31
C THR A 79 -2.27 1.90 -11.99
N ASP A 80 -3.26 1.14 -12.42
CA ASP A 80 -3.05 -0.15 -13.09
C ASP A 80 -2.19 -0.02 -14.35
N GLU A 81 -2.42 1.03 -15.15
CA GLU A 81 -1.69 1.30 -16.38
C GLU A 81 -0.22 1.61 -16.11
N LYS A 82 0.05 2.38 -15.05
CA LYS A 82 1.43 2.69 -14.66
C LYS A 82 2.15 1.46 -14.13
N ALA A 83 1.53 0.68 -13.25
CA ALA A 83 2.13 -0.54 -12.72
C ALA A 83 2.45 -1.55 -13.84
N VAL A 84 1.53 -1.71 -14.79
CA VAL A 84 1.73 -2.57 -15.97
C VAL A 84 2.83 -2.00 -16.90
N GLY A 85 2.92 -0.68 -17.04
CA GLY A 85 4.01 -0.02 -17.76
C GLY A 85 5.37 -0.23 -17.10
N ASP A 86 5.47 -0.04 -15.78
CA ASP A 86 6.70 -0.25 -15.01
C ASP A 86 7.13 -1.72 -15.05
N PHE A 87 6.19 -2.67 -14.97
CA PHE A 87 6.46 -4.08 -15.18
C PHE A 87 7.14 -4.36 -16.53
N MET A 88 6.69 -3.70 -17.60
CA MET A 88 7.24 -3.90 -18.96
C MET A 88 8.59 -3.24 -19.15
N PHE A 89 8.73 -2.00 -18.68
CA PHE A 89 9.80 -1.11 -19.13
C PHE A 89 10.79 -0.74 -18.03
N ASP A 90 10.44 -0.84 -16.75
CA ASP A 90 11.35 -0.54 -15.64
C ASP A 90 12.14 -1.80 -15.25
N THR A 91 13.45 -1.74 -15.47
CA THR A 91 14.38 -2.83 -15.13
C THR A 91 14.37 -3.16 -13.64
N ARG A 92 14.15 -2.19 -12.74
CA ARG A 92 14.07 -2.42 -11.30
C ARG A 92 12.85 -3.26 -10.93
N TRP A 93 11.73 -3.01 -11.59
CA TRP A 93 10.51 -3.80 -11.39
C TRP A 93 10.69 -5.22 -11.91
N ARG A 94 11.22 -5.38 -13.12
CA ARG A 94 11.54 -6.70 -13.67
C ARG A 94 12.51 -7.48 -12.80
N TYR A 95 13.52 -6.80 -12.26
CA TYR A 95 14.47 -7.37 -11.32
C TYR A 95 13.78 -7.82 -10.02
N ALA A 96 13.02 -6.91 -9.38
CA ALA A 96 12.28 -7.20 -8.16
C ALA A 96 11.31 -8.38 -8.31
N LEU A 97 10.70 -8.51 -9.48
CA LEU A 97 9.68 -9.53 -9.78
C LEU A 97 10.24 -10.81 -10.40
N ASP A 98 11.57 -10.96 -10.48
CA ASP A 98 12.25 -12.10 -11.12
C ASP A 98 11.78 -12.40 -12.56
N VAL A 99 11.73 -11.35 -13.36
CA VAL A 99 11.41 -11.40 -14.80
C VAL A 99 12.71 -11.21 -15.60
N PRO A 100 13.42 -12.31 -15.93
CA PRO A 100 14.75 -12.24 -16.54
C PRO A 100 14.71 -11.92 -18.04
N GLY A 101 13.68 -12.39 -18.76
CA GLY A 101 13.62 -12.27 -20.21
C GLY A 101 12.88 -11.03 -20.71
N ASP A 102 13.22 -10.61 -21.93
CA ASP A 102 12.58 -9.49 -22.64
C ASP A 102 11.43 -9.93 -23.56
N SER A 103 11.11 -11.22 -23.60
CA SER A 103 10.04 -11.72 -24.49
C SER A 103 8.65 -11.25 -24.03
N ASP A 104 7.70 -11.09 -24.95
CA ASP A 104 6.29 -10.80 -24.62
C ASP A 104 5.66 -11.86 -23.69
N ARG A 105 6.21 -13.08 -23.70
CA ARG A 105 5.77 -14.12 -22.77
C ARG A 105 6.17 -13.81 -21.32
N GLU A 106 7.25 -13.10 -21.10
CA GLU A 106 7.79 -12.77 -19.78
C GLU A 106 7.49 -11.32 -19.41
N ALA A 107 8.03 -10.36 -20.16
CA ALA A 107 8.03 -8.94 -19.83
C ALA A 107 6.70 -8.21 -20.11
N PHE A 108 5.76 -8.79 -20.86
CA PHE A 108 4.47 -8.15 -21.13
C PHE A 108 3.37 -8.62 -20.18
N VAL A 109 2.61 -7.71 -19.58
CA VAL A 109 1.38 -8.03 -18.82
C VAL A 109 0.23 -7.19 -19.36
N SER A 110 -0.94 -7.81 -19.54
CA SER A 110 -2.15 -7.07 -19.89
C SER A 110 -2.92 -6.66 -18.64
N LEU A 111 -3.62 -5.52 -18.71
CA LEU A 111 -4.54 -5.07 -17.65
C LEU A 111 -5.53 -6.17 -17.24
N LYS A 112 -6.07 -6.91 -18.21
CA LYS A 112 -6.98 -8.04 -17.95
C LYS A 112 -6.35 -9.11 -17.05
N SER A 113 -5.05 -9.39 -17.20
CA SER A 113 -4.34 -10.38 -16.38
C SER A 113 -4.24 -9.88 -14.93
N LEU A 114 -3.89 -8.61 -14.74
CA LEU A 114 -3.86 -7.95 -13.45
C LEU A 114 -5.24 -8.00 -12.76
N TRP A 115 -6.30 -7.61 -13.47
CA TRP A 115 -7.68 -7.60 -12.94
C TRP A 115 -8.18 -8.99 -12.58
N THR A 116 -7.82 -10.01 -13.37
CA THR A 116 -8.23 -11.39 -13.11
C THR A 116 -7.64 -11.89 -11.80
N ILE A 117 -6.34 -11.68 -11.58
CA ILE A 117 -5.71 -12.10 -10.33
C ILE A 117 -6.22 -11.25 -9.16
N ARG A 118 -6.45 -9.95 -9.36
CA ARG A 118 -7.03 -9.07 -8.33
C ARG A 118 -8.39 -9.58 -7.88
N LYS A 119 -9.24 -9.99 -8.83
CA LYS A 119 -10.53 -10.60 -8.52
C LYS A 119 -10.38 -11.84 -7.63
N HIS A 120 -9.47 -12.76 -7.99
CA HIS A 120 -9.21 -13.96 -7.19
C HIS A 120 -8.72 -13.65 -5.78
N LEU A 121 -7.79 -12.70 -5.63
CA LEU A 121 -7.30 -12.28 -4.33
C LEU A 121 -8.41 -11.66 -3.45
N THR A 122 -9.32 -10.89 -4.05
CA THR A 122 -10.46 -10.30 -3.34
C THR A 122 -11.45 -11.37 -2.88
N GLU A 123 -11.78 -12.32 -3.77
CA GLU A 123 -12.71 -13.41 -3.46
C GLU A 123 -12.21 -14.30 -2.32
N ASP A 124 -10.90 -14.49 -2.23
CA ASP A 124 -10.26 -15.33 -1.21
C ASP A 124 -9.73 -14.59 0.01
N GLY A 125 -9.79 -13.24 0.02
CA GLY A 125 -9.23 -12.43 1.12
C GLY A 125 -7.70 -12.48 1.24
N LEU A 126 -6.99 -12.87 0.18
CA LEU A 126 -5.53 -13.11 0.18
C LEU A 126 -4.69 -11.84 0.36
N TYR A 127 -5.27 -10.66 0.18
CA TYR A 127 -4.58 -9.38 0.42
C TYR A 127 -4.04 -9.24 1.84
N ILE A 128 -4.82 -9.70 2.82
CA ILE A 128 -4.42 -9.64 4.23
C ILE A 128 -3.21 -10.56 4.46
N GLU A 129 -3.29 -11.80 3.98
CA GLU A 129 -2.20 -12.77 4.10
C GLU A 129 -0.92 -12.28 3.41
N MET A 130 -1.04 -11.72 2.19
CA MET A 130 0.10 -11.16 1.46
C MET A 130 0.76 -10.00 2.23
N PHE A 131 -0.04 -9.08 2.76
CA PHE A 131 0.44 -7.93 3.52
C PHE A 131 1.12 -8.35 4.81
N GLU A 132 0.50 -9.26 5.57
CA GLU A 132 1.06 -9.81 6.81
C GLU A 132 2.37 -10.53 6.54
N LYS A 133 2.42 -11.42 5.54
CA LYS A 133 3.66 -12.14 5.18
C LYS A 133 4.77 -11.20 4.78
N ALA A 134 4.51 -10.22 3.92
CA ALA A 134 5.51 -9.24 3.52
C ALA A 134 6.00 -8.43 4.73
N THR A 135 5.10 -7.95 5.57
CA THR A 135 5.44 -7.11 6.73
C THR A 135 6.17 -7.88 7.83
N SER A 136 5.73 -9.11 8.14
CA SER A 136 6.43 -10.00 9.06
C SER A 136 7.83 -10.33 8.55
N LYS A 137 7.98 -10.57 7.25
CA LYS A 137 9.29 -10.83 6.65
C LYS A 137 10.21 -9.62 6.72
N LEU A 138 9.71 -8.42 6.40
CA LEU A 138 10.48 -7.18 6.55
C LEU A 138 10.90 -6.96 8.01
N ALA A 139 10.00 -7.20 8.97
CA ALA A 139 10.33 -7.04 10.38
C ALA A 139 11.41 -8.02 10.85
N GLU A 140 11.40 -9.27 10.38
CA GLU A 140 12.48 -10.22 10.63
C GLU A 140 13.81 -9.72 10.06
N VAL A 141 13.83 -9.35 8.78
CA VAL A 141 15.03 -8.89 8.05
C VAL A 141 15.64 -7.64 8.69
N PHE A 142 14.80 -6.67 9.04
CA PHE A 142 15.22 -5.42 9.68
C PHE A 142 15.34 -5.52 11.20
N LYS A 143 15.08 -6.69 11.79
CA LYS A 143 15.13 -6.94 13.24
C LYS A 143 14.27 -5.94 14.03
N VAL A 144 13.07 -5.68 13.53
CA VAL A 144 12.10 -4.75 14.14
C VAL A 144 11.29 -5.49 15.19
N GLU A 145 11.33 -4.99 16.43
CA GLU A 145 10.46 -5.47 17.51
C GLU A 145 9.11 -4.74 17.50
N PHE A 146 8.03 -5.44 17.15
CA PHE A 146 6.68 -4.86 17.15
C PHE A 146 6.19 -4.44 18.56
N ASP A 147 6.67 -5.10 19.61
CA ASP A 147 6.30 -4.82 21.00
C ASP A 147 6.78 -3.43 21.49
N LYS A 148 7.78 -2.85 20.81
CA LYS A 148 8.38 -1.56 21.14
C LYS A 148 8.12 -0.52 20.06
N GLN A 149 6.92 -0.51 19.47
CA GLN A 149 6.56 0.51 18.49
C GLN A 149 6.52 1.90 19.13
N ARG A 150 7.43 2.76 18.66
CA ARG A 150 7.39 4.20 18.93
C ARG A 150 6.27 4.80 18.09
N LEU A 151 5.13 5.11 18.71
CA LEU A 151 4.11 5.95 18.11
C LEU A 151 4.65 7.38 18.01
N ASP A 152 5.29 7.70 16.89
CA ASP A 152 5.65 9.08 16.61
C ASP A 152 4.38 9.85 16.27
N SER A 153 4.10 10.91 17.04
CA SER A 153 2.86 11.71 16.96
C SER A 153 2.64 12.36 15.59
N VAL A 154 3.63 12.29 14.71
CA VAL A 154 3.58 12.76 13.31
C VAL A 154 2.69 11.89 12.42
N HIS A 155 2.49 10.59 12.73
CA HIS A 155 1.64 9.70 11.92
C HIS A 155 0.18 9.65 12.39
N ILE A 156 -0.14 10.19 13.57
CA ILE A 156 -1.52 10.41 14.01
C ILE A 156 -1.98 11.76 13.46
N HIS A 157 -2.51 11.77 12.25
CA HIS A 157 -3.32 12.90 11.80
C HIS A 157 -4.62 12.85 12.58
N SER A 158 -4.76 13.71 13.57
CA SER A 158 -6.04 13.88 14.22
C SER A 158 -7.04 14.36 13.14
N ASN A 159 -8.20 13.69 13.03
CA ASN A 159 -9.32 14.20 12.23
C ASN A 159 -9.95 15.42 12.93
N MET A 160 -9.10 16.38 13.30
CA MET A 160 -9.49 17.62 13.91
C MET A 160 -10.08 18.48 12.82
N ARG A 161 -11.37 18.77 12.98
CA ARG A 161 -12.10 19.68 12.12
C ARG A 161 -11.31 20.99 11.98
N HIS A 162 -10.82 21.29 10.77
CA HIS A 162 -10.20 22.58 10.46
C HIS A 162 -11.23 23.70 10.63
N LEU A 163 -11.25 24.33 11.81
CA LEU A 163 -12.07 25.50 12.10
C LEU A 163 -11.21 26.75 11.92
N GLY A 164 -11.56 27.61 10.97
CA GLY A 164 -10.98 28.94 10.87
C GLY A 164 -11.22 29.76 12.14
N ARG A 165 -10.45 30.84 12.37
CA ARG A 165 -10.48 31.64 13.62
C ARG A 165 -11.89 32.07 14.03
N ILE A 166 -12.70 32.55 13.09
CA ILE A 166 -14.09 32.97 13.32
C ILE A 166 -14.98 31.78 13.71
N ALA A 167 -14.80 30.64 13.03
CA ALA A 167 -15.58 29.43 13.31
C ALA A 167 -15.23 28.86 14.70
N LEU A 168 -13.96 28.93 15.09
CA LEU A 168 -13.51 28.55 16.43
C LEU A 168 -14.15 29.48 17.49
N PHE A 169 -14.06 30.79 17.29
CA PHE A 169 -14.64 31.79 18.20
C PHE A 169 -16.15 31.59 18.38
N SER A 170 -16.89 31.49 17.27
CA SER A 170 -18.34 31.26 17.27
C SER A 170 -18.71 29.96 17.99
N ARG A 171 -17.98 28.87 17.73
CA ARG A 171 -18.27 27.55 18.32
C ARG A 171 -17.96 27.49 19.80
N THR A 172 -16.89 28.14 20.24
CA THR A 172 -16.52 28.27 21.65
C THR A 172 -17.58 29.06 22.41
N ILE A 173 -17.99 30.23 21.89
CA ILE A 173 -19.06 31.03 22.51
C ILE A 173 -20.37 30.25 22.57
N LYS A 174 -20.76 29.59 21.48
CA LYS A 174 -21.98 28.76 21.45
C LYS A 174 -21.95 27.66 22.50
N LYS A 175 -20.83 26.92 22.62
CA LYS A 175 -20.68 25.87 23.64
C LYS A 175 -20.71 26.45 25.05
N PHE A 176 -20.02 27.57 25.29
CA PHE A 176 -20.03 28.27 26.57
C PHE A 176 -21.46 28.67 26.97
N LEU A 177 -22.18 29.34 26.07
CA LEU A 177 -23.56 29.79 26.29
C LEU A 177 -24.51 28.61 26.55
N LEU A 178 -24.39 27.52 25.79
CA LEU A 178 -25.19 26.31 26.02
C LEU A 178 -24.89 25.68 27.39
N ASN A 179 -23.63 25.65 27.81
CA ASN A 179 -23.26 25.10 29.11
C ASN A 179 -23.70 26.00 30.26
N LEU A 180 -23.54 27.32 30.10
CA LEU A 180 -24.03 28.33 31.05
C LEU A 180 -25.54 28.22 31.23
N LYS A 181 -26.31 28.04 30.14
CA LYS A 181 -27.76 27.82 30.22
C LYS A 181 -28.13 26.56 31.00
N ARG A 182 -27.32 25.50 30.90
CA ARG A 182 -27.56 24.21 31.56
C ARG A 182 -27.25 24.25 33.05
N GLN A 183 -26.15 24.91 33.43
CA GLN A 183 -25.65 24.89 34.82
C GLN A 183 -26.09 26.11 35.63
N HIS A 184 -26.27 27.27 34.98
CA HIS A 184 -26.48 28.56 35.64
C HIS A 184 -27.48 29.44 34.87
N ARG A 185 -28.76 29.04 34.91
CA ARG A 185 -29.81 29.61 34.06
C ARG A 185 -30.04 31.12 34.28
N THR A 186 -30.04 31.57 35.53
CA THR A 186 -30.21 32.98 35.91
C THR A 186 -29.12 33.88 35.30
N HIS A 187 -27.85 33.45 35.34
CA HIS A 187 -26.74 34.18 34.74
C HIS A 187 -26.79 34.17 33.21
N TYR A 188 -27.30 33.10 32.61
CA TYR A 188 -27.51 33.03 31.17
C TYR A 188 -28.57 34.03 30.71
N ASP A 189 -29.73 34.06 31.37
CA ASP A 189 -30.85 34.93 30.98
C ASP A 189 -30.45 36.43 31.13
N HIS A 190 -29.76 36.81 32.21
CA HIS A 190 -29.23 38.16 32.38
C HIS A 190 -28.24 38.57 31.27
N ARG A 191 -27.31 37.70 30.87
CA ARG A 191 -26.31 38.03 29.83
C ARG A 191 -26.91 38.11 28.43
N ILE A 192 -27.92 37.30 28.13
CA ILE A 192 -28.63 37.37 26.83
C ILE A 192 -29.34 38.70 26.68
N SER A 193 -30.03 39.18 27.72
CA SER A 193 -30.70 40.48 27.70
C SER A 193 -29.73 41.63 27.43
N SER A 194 -28.57 41.67 28.12
CA SER A 194 -27.56 42.71 27.89
C SER A 194 -26.94 42.67 26.47
N LEU A 195 -26.79 41.48 25.88
CA LEU A 195 -26.29 41.35 24.51
C LEU A 195 -27.31 41.82 23.45
N GLN A 196 -28.61 41.61 23.70
CA GLN A 196 -29.67 42.07 22.81
C GLN A 196 -29.77 43.60 22.79
N GLU A 197 -29.62 44.25 23.95
CA GLU A 197 -29.58 45.71 24.07
C GLU A 197 -28.39 46.32 23.30
N LEU A 198 -27.21 45.72 23.41
CA LEU A 198 -26.01 46.15 22.67
C LEU A 198 -26.14 46.00 21.14
N CYS A 199 -26.89 45.00 20.67
CA CYS A 199 -27.14 44.81 19.24
C CYS A 199 -28.23 45.72 18.67
N GLN A 200 -29.11 46.27 19.51
CA GLN A 200 -30.14 47.24 19.09
C GLN A 200 -29.64 48.69 19.07
N GLN A 201 -28.45 48.96 19.64
CA GLN A 201 -27.81 50.28 19.64
C GLN A 201 -26.91 50.54 18.41
N LYS A 202 -27.02 49.71 17.37
CA LYS A 202 -26.40 49.90 16.04
C LYS A 202 -27.47 49.97 14.98
#